data_AF-A0A957QUS1-F1
#
_entry.id   AF-A0A957QUS1-F1
#
_cell.length_a   1.000
_cell.length_b   1.000
_cell.length_c   1.000
_cell.angle_alpha   90.00
_cell.angle_beta   90.00
_cell.angle_gamma   90.00
#
_symmetry.space_group_name_H-M   'P 1'
#
loop_
_entity.id
_entity.type
_entity.pdbx_description
1 polymer ?
#
loop_
_entity_poly.entity_id
_entity_poly.type
_entity_poly.pdbx_seq_one_letter_code
_entity_poly.pdbx_strand_id
1 'polypeptide(L)'
;LTDLLTPEEGQSADLAEFATPLLEDVEYAETPGIEADLALTPIEVSSEAIAADETVLLATSISGGDVGYIYVTAARWDEESETFSIEDMDFVAADDTQELDGVFYPVWTDQDLEDFIFEWSPTVYALSDGETEAFALLEPTVYGASGADTEYAVRGIYTFAGGQERYAIMYYDGDLVYKRTIGFSGEGGTGAPRAITPRAGDTFTILEQWIEADEDGNEVINEYLGETLTFQGTPFEVIAYEGYPGDYSLSITATDLNGNEVTEYAVVTVTE
;
A
#
# COMPACT_ATOMS: atom_id res chain seq x y z
N LEU A 1 -21.88 -25.22 10.86
CA LEU A 1 -22.58 -23.93 10.69
C LEU A 1 -22.52 -23.21 12.01
N THR A 2 -21.39 -22.55 12.19
CA THR A 2 -21.06 -21.63 13.26
C THR A 2 -20.27 -20.55 12.52
N ASP A 3 -20.63 -19.28 12.64
CA ASP A 3 -19.68 -18.23 12.26
C ASP A 3 -18.58 -18.24 13.32
N LEU A 4 -17.32 -18.36 12.88
CA LEU A 4 -16.15 -18.58 13.73
C LEU A 4 -15.21 -17.37 13.76
N LEU A 5 -15.53 -16.30 13.03
CA LEU A 5 -14.72 -15.10 12.93
C LEU A 5 -15.49 -13.93 13.55
N THR A 6 -15.13 -13.61 14.80
CA THR A 6 -15.42 -12.32 15.45
C THR A 6 -14.08 -11.61 15.67
N PRO A 7 -13.85 -10.39 15.18
CA PRO A 7 -12.51 -9.79 15.12
C PRO A 7 -11.76 -9.59 16.46
N GLU A 8 -12.41 -9.70 17.62
CA GLU A 8 -11.82 -9.45 18.95
C GLU A 8 -10.77 -10.48 19.44
N GLU A 9 -10.37 -11.47 18.62
CA GLU A 9 -9.49 -12.58 19.06
C GLU A 9 -8.05 -12.57 18.46
N GLY A 10 -7.70 -11.60 17.60
CA GLY A 10 -6.32 -11.43 17.09
C GLY A 10 -5.37 -10.80 18.12
N GLN A 11 -4.07 -11.12 18.07
CA GLN A 11 -3.07 -10.51 18.96
C GLN A 11 -2.46 -9.25 18.30
N SER A 12 -2.72 -8.07 18.87
CA SER A 12 -2.21 -6.80 18.35
C SER A 12 -0.68 -6.75 18.29
N ALA A 13 -0.13 -6.36 17.15
CA ALA A 13 1.26 -5.91 17.05
C ALA A 13 1.46 -4.58 17.80
N ASP A 14 2.69 -4.32 18.28
CA ASP A 14 3.04 -3.06 18.96
C ASP A 14 3.65 -2.09 17.94
N LEU A 15 2.79 -1.53 17.09
CA LEU A 15 3.17 -0.72 15.91
C LEU A 15 3.55 0.73 16.24
N ALA A 16 3.74 1.07 17.51
CA ALA A 16 3.96 2.45 17.97
C ALA A 16 5.26 3.11 17.47
N GLU A 17 6.16 2.36 16.83
CA GLU A 17 7.38 2.84 16.18
C GLU A 17 7.28 2.85 14.63
N PHE A 18 6.15 2.39 14.05
CA PHE A 18 5.94 2.19 12.60
C PHE A 18 4.58 2.71 12.07
N ALA A 19 3.89 3.57 12.83
CA ALA A 19 2.50 3.97 12.52
C ALA A 19 2.41 5.31 11.75
N THR A 20 2.18 5.24 10.44
CA THR A 20 1.76 6.36 9.57
C THR A 20 0.45 6.03 8.78
N PRO A 21 -0.42 7.01 8.45
CA PRO A 21 -1.81 6.71 8.02
C PRO A 21 -2.05 6.71 6.49
N LEU A 22 -2.15 5.51 5.88
CA LEU A 22 -2.66 5.22 4.50
C LEU A 22 -4.19 5.40 4.33
N LEU A 23 -4.78 5.37 3.08
CA LEU A 23 -6.19 4.89 2.70
C LEU A 23 -6.83 5.19 1.23
N GLU A 24 -7.30 4.18 0.39
CA GLU A 24 -8.01 3.97 -0.97
C GLU A 24 -8.42 5.14 -1.91
N ASP A 25 -8.28 4.81 -3.21
CA ASP A 25 -9.24 4.87 -4.34
C ASP A 25 -10.31 5.98 -4.44
N VAL A 26 -10.09 6.82 -5.45
CA VAL A 26 -11.12 7.40 -6.32
C VAL A 26 -11.16 6.64 -7.65
N GLU A 27 -12.35 6.48 -8.27
CA GLU A 27 -12.44 6.06 -9.67
C GLU A 27 -11.67 7.06 -10.55
N TYR A 28 -10.67 6.59 -11.31
CA TYR A 28 -10.00 7.38 -12.36
C TYR A 28 -10.95 7.67 -13.54
N ALA A 29 -11.88 8.58 -13.30
CA ALA A 29 -12.63 9.25 -14.35
C ALA A 29 -11.74 10.33 -14.96
N GLU A 30 -11.18 10.07 -16.16
CA GLU A 30 -10.58 11.10 -17.02
C GLU A 30 -11.61 12.18 -17.38
N THR A 31 -11.84 13.08 -16.43
CA THR A 31 -12.52 14.34 -16.62
C THR A 31 -11.51 15.24 -17.33
N PRO A 32 -11.83 15.86 -18.49
CA PRO A 32 -10.85 16.68 -19.22
C PRO A 32 -10.30 17.80 -18.33
N GLY A 33 -9.05 17.61 -17.89
CA GLY A 33 -8.48 18.33 -16.76
C GLY A 33 -8.43 19.85 -16.95
N ILE A 34 -8.56 20.57 -15.84
CA ILE A 34 -7.99 21.91 -15.74
C ILE A 34 -6.47 21.73 -15.64
N GLU A 35 -5.72 22.53 -16.40
CA GLU A 35 -4.25 22.49 -16.43
C GLU A 35 -3.70 22.69 -15.00
N ALA A 36 -2.97 21.69 -14.49
CA ALA A 36 -2.48 21.68 -13.12
C ALA A 36 -1.15 22.44 -12.99
N ASP A 37 -1.06 23.29 -11.96
CA ASP A 37 0.19 23.93 -11.52
C ASP A 37 0.96 23.07 -10.49
N LEU A 38 0.68 21.75 -10.42
CA LEU A 38 1.28 20.83 -9.44
C LEU A 38 2.68 20.37 -9.92
N ALA A 39 3.71 20.51 -9.08
CA ALA A 39 5.09 20.14 -9.38
C ALA A 39 5.90 19.83 -8.12
N LEU A 40 6.78 18.82 -8.23
CA LEU A 40 7.84 18.50 -7.26
C LEU A 40 9.20 19.03 -7.75
N THR A 41 10.14 19.18 -6.82
CA THR A 41 11.58 19.14 -7.15
C THR A 41 12.14 17.71 -7.09
N PRO A 42 13.29 17.43 -7.73
CA PRO A 42 14.00 16.16 -7.54
C PRO A 42 14.29 15.91 -6.05
N ILE A 43 14.13 14.65 -5.63
CA ILE A 43 14.30 14.25 -4.23
C ILE A 43 15.80 14.25 -3.85
N GLU A 44 16.17 14.96 -2.79
CA GLU A 44 17.49 14.83 -2.16
C GLU A 44 17.43 13.80 -1.01
N VAL A 45 18.34 12.83 -1.01
CA VAL A 45 18.43 11.79 0.04
C VAL A 45 19.54 12.10 1.05
N SER A 46 19.31 11.81 2.34
CA SER A 46 20.34 12.01 3.37
C SER A 46 21.51 11.00 3.30
N SER A 47 21.29 9.85 2.65
CA SER A 47 22.31 8.86 2.31
C SER A 47 21.92 8.11 1.04
N GLU A 48 22.89 7.74 0.21
CA GLU A 48 22.68 6.88 -0.97
C GLU A 48 22.58 5.38 -0.58
N ALA A 49 22.96 5.02 0.66
CA ALA A 49 22.86 3.66 1.19
C ALA A 49 22.68 3.63 2.72
N ILE A 50 21.97 2.63 3.23
CA ILE A 50 21.65 2.41 4.65
C ILE A 50 21.64 0.91 4.99
N ALA A 51 21.78 0.54 6.26
CA ALA A 51 21.44 -0.79 6.73
C ALA A 51 19.90 -0.99 6.82
N ALA A 52 19.44 -2.24 6.93
CA ALA A 52 18.02 -2.55 7.02
C ALA A 52 17.36 -2.12 8.37
N ASP A 53 18.17 -1.86 9.41
CA ASP A 53 17.75 -1.29 10.70
C ASP A 53 18.02 0.23 10.84
N GLU A 54 18.34 0.90 9.73
CA GLU A 54 18.57 2.36 9.65
C GLU A 54 17.48 3.08 8.83
N THR A 55 17.42 4.41 8.93
CA THR A 55 16.48 5.27 8.19
C THR A 55 17.21 6.24 7.25
N VAL A 56 16.51 6.72 6.23
CA VAL A 56 16.95 7.80 5.32
C VAL A 56 15.90 8.90 5.25
N LEU A 57 16.33 10.15 5.19
CA LEU A 57 15.43 11.28 4.90
C LEU A 57 15.35 11.50 3.40
N LEU A 58 14.12 11.55 2.89
CA LEU A 58 13.76 12.01 1.55
C LEU A 58 13.29 13.46 1.66
N ALA A 59 14.01 14.40 1.05
CA ALA A 59 13.67 15.82 1.08
C ALA A 59 13.30 16.33 -0.32
N THR A 60 12.24 17.14 -0.41
CA THR A 60 11.87 17.84 -1.64
C THR A 60 11.06 19.11 -1.31
N SER A 61 10.61 19.82 -2.35
CA SER A 61 9.63 20.88 -2.26
C SER A 61 8.48 20.55 -3.22
N ILE A 62 7.26 20.73 -2.74
CA ILE A 62 6.01 20.48 -3.46
C ILE A 62 5.35 21.85 -3.69
N SER A 63 4.82 22.06 -4.88
CA SER A 63 4.15 23.31 -5.24
C SER A 63 2.90 23.02 -6.07
N GLY A 64 1.82 23.76 -5.82
CA GLY A 64 0.53 23.58 -6.49
C GLY A 64 -0.57 24.31 -5.74
N GLY A 65 -1.78 24.30 -6.31
CA GLY A 65 -3.01 24.66 -5.60
C GLY A 65 -3.75 23.40 -5.18
N ASP A 66 -4.45 23.45 -4.04
CA ASP A 66 -5.34 22.38 -3.57
C ASP A 66 -4.68 20.98 -3.56
N VAL A 67 -3.44 20.89 -3.04
CA VAL A 67 -2.71 19.62 -2.84
C VAL A 67 -3.55 18.70 -1.93
N GLY A 68 -3.87 17.52 -2.44
CA GLY A 68 -4.60 16.47 -1.76
C GLY A 68 -3.64 15.50 -1.09
N TYR A 69 -3.64 14.26 -1.56
CA TYR A 69 -2.83 13.18 -0.98
C TYR A 69 -1.38 13.23 -1.48
N ILE A 70 -0.47 12.81 -0.60
CA ILE A 70 0.94 12.54 -0.94
C ILE A 70 1.19 11.08 -0.58
N TYR A 71 1.84 10.35 -1.48
CA TYR A 71 2.19 8.94 -1.35
C TYR A 71 3.72 8.78 -1.38
N VAL A 72 4.24 7.82 -0.64
CA VAL A 72 5.57 7.22 -0.84
C VAL A 72 5.39 5.81 -1.39
N THR A 73 6.30 5.35 -2.23
CA THR A 73 6.34 3.95 -2.69
C THR A 73 7.77 3.47 -2.74
N ALA A 74 8.03 2.29 -2.19
CA ALA A 74 9.33 1.64 -2.23
C ALA A 74 9.27 0.41 -3.14
N ALA A 75 9.93 0.51 -4.29
CA ALA A 75 10.00 -0.56 -5.28
C ALA A 75 11.45 -1.08 -5.39
N ARG A 76 11.68 -2.35 -5.03
CA ARG A 76 13.01 -2.97 -5.01
C ARG A 76 13.35 -3.58 -6.36
N TRP A 77 14.54 -3.29 -6.88
CA TRP A 77 15.05 -3.91 -8.09
C TRP A 77 15.32 -5.41 -7.89
N ASP A 78 14.96 -6.21 -8.89
CA ASP A 78 15.20 -7.65 -8.92
C ASP A 78 16.10 -8.05 -10.09
N GLU A 79 17.24 -8.69 -9.78
CA GLU A 79 18.25 -9.08 -10.77
C GLU A 79 17.86 -10.31 -11.63
N GLU A 80 16.88 -11.13 -11.24
CA GLU A 80 16.48 -12.31 -12.03
C GLU A 80 15.44 -11.96 -13.11
N SER A 81 14.53 -11.03 -12.81
CA SER A 81 13.49 -10.53 -13.73
C SER A 81 13.92 -9.32 -14.57
N GLU A 82 14.91 -8.54 -14.12
CA GLU A 82 15.23 -7.19 -14.65
C GLU A 82 14.03 -6.20 -14.54
N THR A 83 13.29 -6.26 -13.42
CA THR A 83 12.11 -5.43 -13.11
C THR A 83 12.11 -4.96 -11.64
N PHE A 84 11.13 -4.15 -11.23
CA PHE A 84 10.97 -3.76 -9.82
C PHE A 84 9.75 -4.46 -9.17
N SER A 85 9.97 -5.07 -8.01
CA SER A 85 8.90 -5.51 -7.10
C SER A 85 8.41 -4.33 -6.27
N ILE A 86 7.10 -4.11 -6.13
CA ILE A 86 6.56 -3.10 -5.20
C ILE A 86 6.49 -3.74 -3.81
N GLU A 87 7.37 -3.31 -2.92
CA GLU A 87 7.57 -3.91 -1.60
C GLU A 87 6.72 -3.22 -0.52
N ASP A 88 6.56 -1.90 -0.62
CA ASP A 88 5.86 -1.05 0.36
C ASP A 88 5.30 0.23 -0.29
N MET A 89 4.24 0.80 0.30
CA MET A 89 3.57 2.02 -0.14
C MET A 89 2.84 2.66 1.05
N ASP A 90 3.08 3.94 1.35
CA ASP A 90 2.42 4.70 2.44
C ASP A 90 1.81 6.04 1.94
N PHE A 91 0.80 6.58 2.62
CA PHE A 91 0.44 8.00 2.49
C PHE A 91 1.28 8.76 3.50
N VAL A 92 1.74 9.94 3.11
CA VAL A 92 2.44 10.80 4.05
C VAL A 92 1.41 11.41 5.00
N ALA A 93 1.65 11.24 6.30
CA ALA A 93 0.86 11.84 7.36
C ALA A 93 0.94 13.38 7.31
N ALA A 94 -0.20 14.06 7.44
CA ALA A 94 -0.25 15.49 7.71
C ALA A 94 -0.51 15.78 9.19
N ASP A 95 0.03 16.89 9.69
CA ASP A 95 -0.14 17.37 11.08
C ASP A 95 -1.61 17.69 11.43
N ASP A 96 -2.40 18.12 10.43
CA ASP A 96 -3.84 18.38 10.50
C ASP A 96 -4.58 17.57 9.42
N THR A 97 -5.86 17.26 9.66
CA THR A 97 -6.74 16.49 8.76
C THR A 97 -8.16 17.05 8.80
N GLN A 98 -8.83 17.11 7.64
CA GLN A 98 -10.19 17.65 7.49
C GLN A 98 -11.18 16.60 6.96
N GLU A 99 -12.46 16.69 7.33
CA GLU A 99 -13.55 15.84 6.81
C GLU A 99 -14.37 16.61 5.75
N LEU A 100 -14.62 15.98 4.60
CA LEU A 100 -15.54 16.47 3.58
C LEU A 100 -16.46 15.34 3.10
N ASP A 101 -17.77 15.50 3.31
CA ASP A 101 -18.83 14.54 2.95
C ASP A 101 -18.61 13.08 3.44
N GLY A 102 -17.79 12.90 4.48
CA GLY A 102 -17.47 11.60 5.10
C GLY A 102 -16.17 10.95 4.62
N VAL A 103 -15.40 11.62 3.76
CA VAL A 103 -14.02 11.29 3.39
C VAL A 103 -13.08 12.26 4.12
N PHE A 104 -11.96 11.80 4.66
CA PHE A 104 -10.97 12.68 5.26
C PHE A 104 -9.90 13.07 4.22
N TYR A 105 -9.22 14.19 4.43
CA TYR A 105 -8.14 14.67 3.59
C TYR A 105 -7.03 15.25 4.48
N PRO A 106 -5.74 15.03 4.17
CA PRO A 106 -4.64 15.73 4.82
C PRO A 106 -4.77 17.25 4.62
N VAL A 107 -4.24 18.02 5.55
CA VAL A 107 -4.19 19.49 5.47
C VAL A 107 -2.76 19.95 5.56
N TRP A 108 -2.16 20.21 4.39
CA TRP A 108 -0.81 20.75 4.28
C TRP A 108 -0.80 22.26 4.45
N THR A 109 0.19 22.79 5.16
CA THR A 109 0.53 24.23 5.14
C THR A 109 1.56 24.53 4.05
N ASP A 110 1.67 25.80 3.65
CA ASP A 110 2.71 26.27 2.71
C ASP A 110 4.13 25.81 3.12
N GLN A 111 4.38 25.67 4.43
CA GLN A 111 5.69 25.31 4.99
C GLN A 111 5.98 23.80 4.91
N ASP A 112 4.95 22.95 5.05
CA ASP A 112 5.10 21.48 4.96
C ASP A 112 5.34 21.05 3.50
N LEU A 113 4.91 21.89 2.55
CA LEU A 113 5.16 21.72 1.12
C LEU A 113 6.48 22.38 0.68
N GLU A 114 6.87 23.55 1.21
CA GLU A 114 8.12 24.24 0.84
C GLU A 114 9.39 23.50 1.34
N ASP A 115 9.37 22.96 2.56
CA ASP A 115 10.46 22.17 3.16
C ASP A 115 9.98 20.73 3.46
N PHE A 116 9.42 20.03 2.48
CA PHE A 116 8.87 18.67 2.65
C PHE A 116 9.98 17.64 2.98
N ILE A 117 9.78 16.86 4.05
CA ILE A 117 10.69 15.79 4.47
C ILE A 117 9.88 14.55 4.90
N PHE A 118 10.25 13.38 4.37
CA PHE A 118 9.79 12.06 4.82
C PHE A 118 10.97 11.24 5.36
N GLU A 119 10.75 10.41 6.39
CA GLU A 119 11.75 9.48 6.92
C GLU A 119 11.36 8.04 6.56
N TRP A 120 12.14 7.41 5.67
CA TRP A 120 11.89 6.04 5.20
C TRP A 120 12.78 5.02 5.93
N SER A 121 12.18 3.91 6.34
CA SER A 121 12.84 2.68 6.81
C SER A 121 12.59 1.54 5.83
N PRO A 122 13.58 0.68 5.53
CA PRO A 122 13.35 -0.54 4.77
C PRO A 122 12.39 -1.46 5.53
N THR A 123 11.16 -1.64 5.04
CA THR A 123 10.14 -2.48 5.69
C THR A 123 9.37 -3.25 4.63
N VAL A 124 9.07 -4.51 4.92
CA VAL A 124 8.24 -5.39 4.09
C VAL A 124 7.26 -6.15 4.97
N TYR A 125 6.10 -6.46 4.41
CA TYR A 125 5.02 -7.11 5.16
C TYR A 125 4.73 -8.51 4.65
N ALA A 126 4.34 -9.39 5.58
CA ALA A 126 3.87 -10.73 5.28
C ALA A 126 2.52 -10.99 5.96
N LEU A 127 1.66 -11.75 5.28
CA LEU A 127 0.49 -12.37 5.91
C LEU A 127 0.87 -13.75 6.46
N SER A 128 0.40 -14.06 7.67
CA SER A 128 0.61 -15.35 8.33
C SER A 128 -0.71 -16.10 8.54
N ASP A 129 -0.73 -17.40 8.24
CA ASP A 129 -1.83 -18.30 8.63
C ASP A 129 -1.54 -19.12 9.91
N GLY A 130 -0.38 -18.88 10.54
CA GLY A 130 0.09 -19.60 11.72
C GLY A 130 0.80 -20.93 11.42
N GLU A 131 0.77 -21.41 10.18
CA GLU A 131 1.63 -22.51 9.67
C GLU A 131 2.57 -22.04 8.54
N THR A 132 2.15 -21.03 7.76
CA THR A 132 2.85 -20.44 6.60
C THR A 132 2.81 -18.92 6.69
N GLU A 133 3.85 -18.26 6.17
CA GLU A 133 3.94 -16.80 5.99
C GLU A 133 4.24 -16.50 4.52
N ALA A 134 3.63 -15.45 3.96
CA ALA A 134 3.76 -15.07 2.55
C ALA A 134 3.85 -13.55 2.42
N PHE A 135 4.77 -13.04 1.59
CA PHE A 135 4.91 -11.60 1.31
C PHE A 135 3.60 -11.00 0.80
N ALA A 136 3.31 -9.77 1.23
CA ALA A 136 2.09 -9.06 0.92
C ALA A 136 2.33 -7.55 0.84
N LEU A 137 2.12 -6.97 -0.36
CA LEU A 137 1.94 -5.52 -0.47
C LEU A 137 0.63 -5.13 0.23
N LEU A 138 0.73 -4.18 1.16
CA LEU A 138 -0.41 -3.58 1.87
C LEU A 138 -0.77 -2.24 1.23
N GLU A 139 -1.61 -2.28 0.20
CA GLU A 139 -2.17 -1.09 -0.43
C GLU A 139 -3.15 -0.36 0.51
N PRO A 140 -3.49 0.93 0.30
CA PRO A 140 -4.40 1.73 1.16
C PRO A 140 -5.95 1.58 0.95
N THR A 141 -6.86 1.82 1.95
CA THR A 141 -8.39 1.66 1.90
C THR A 141 -9.50 2.73 2.45
N VAL A 142 -9.58 4.03 2.00
CA VAL A 142 -10.62 5.13 2.09
C VAL A 142 -10.39 6.29 3.09
N TYR A 143 -9.77 7.41 2.65
CA TYR A 143 -8.94 8.30 3.50
C TYR A 143 -9.48 8.83 4.84
N GLY A 144 -8.59 8.85 5.86
CA GLY A 144 -8.92 8.64 7.29
C GLY A 144 -8.47 9.71 8.29
N ALA A 145 -9.05 9.62 9.49
CA ALA A 145 -8.99 10.66 10.52
C ALA A 145 -7.80 10.56 11.47
N SER A 146 -7.17 9.39 11.56
CA SER A 146 -5.97 9.10 12.36
C SER A 146 -5.34 7.78 11.90
N GLY A 147 -4.13 7.48 12.37
CA GLY A 147 -3.43 6.22 12.09
C GLY A 147 -4.22 4.94 12.40
N ALA A 148 -5.15 4.96 13.38
CA ALA A 148 -5.98 3.79 13.69
C ALA A 148 -7.29 3.74 12.87
N ASP A 149 -7.73 4.87 12.32
CA ASP A 149 -8.89 4.92 11.41
C ASP A 149 -8.53 4.42 9.99
N THR A 150 -7.23 4.22 9.73
CA THR A 150 -6.68 3.63 8.51
C THR A 150 -7.26 2.25 8.16
N GLU A 151 -7.07 1.88 6.91
CA GLU A 151 -7.39 0.58 6.34
C GLU A 151 -6.42 0.32 5.20
N TYR A 152 -6.02 -0.93 5.05
CA TYR A 152 -5.12 -1.45 4.04
C TYR A 152 -5.80 -2.62 3.28
N ALA A 153 -5.32 -2.93 2.08
CA ALA A 153 -5.79 -3.91 1.14
C ALA A 153 -4.62 -4.82 0.72
N VAL A 154 -4.85 -6.13 0.75
CA VAL A 154 -4.02 -7.11 0.04
C VAL A 154 -4.86 -7.71 -1.07
N ARG A 155 -4.40 -7.59 -2.31
CA ARG A 155 -5.03 -8.24 -3.48
C ARG A 155 -4.70 -9.73 -3.53
N GLY A 156 -5.61 -10.51 -4.08
CA GLY A 156 -5.37 -11.95 -4.25
C GLY A 156 -6.49 -12.70 -4.94
N ILE A 157 -6.25 -14.00 -5.16
CA ILE A 157 -7.25 -14.96 -5.60
C ILE A 157 -7.76 -15.73 -4.39
N TYR A 158 -9.00 -15.46 -4.01
CA TYR A 158 -9.70 -16.18 -2.96
C TYR A 158 -10.30 -17.48 -3.49
N THR A 159 -9.90 -18.61 -2.92
CA THR A 159 -10.33 -19.95 -3.33
C THR A 159 -11.12 -20.62 -2.22
N PHE A 160 -12.42 -20.79 -2.43
CA PHE A 160 -13.27 -21.55 -1.51
C PHE A 160 -12.85 -23.03 -1.49
N ALA A 161 -12.96 -23.70 -0.35
CA ALA A 161 -12.68 -25.13 -0.12
C ALA A 161 -13.43 -26.10 -1.06
N GLY A 162 -14.44 -25.60 -1.80
CA GLY A 162 -15.14 -26.31 -2.88
C GLY A 162 -14.50 -26.20 -4.27
N GLY A 163 -13.35 -25.52 -4.40
CA GLY A 163 -12.67 -25.27 -5.68
C GLY A 163 -13.32 -24.19 -6.55
N GLN A 164 -13.96 -23.17 -5.95
CA GLN A 164 -14.34 -21.95 -6.66
C GLN A 164 -13.35 -20.85 -6.33
N GLU A 165 -12.84 -20.18 -7.36
CA GLU A 165 -11.93 -19.04 -7.28
C GLU A 165 -12.70 -17.72 -7.50
N ARG A 166 -12.15 -16.61 -6.99
CA ARG A 166 -12.49 -15.21 -7.32
C ARG A 166 -11.29 -14.32 -7.11
N TYR A 167 -11.16 -13.28 -7.93
CA TYR A 167 -10.40 -12.10 -7.52
C TYR A 167 -11.02 -11.50 -6.25
N ALA A 168 -10.19 -11.14 -5.28
CA ALA A 168 -10.62 -10.59 -4.01
C ALA A 168 -9.60 -9.60 -3.44
N ILE A 169 -10.12 -8.65 -2.66
CA ILE A 169 -9.33 -7.74 -1.84
C ILE A 169 -9.62 -8.08 -0.37
N MET A 170 -8.56 -8.25 0.40
CA MET A 170 -8.62 -8.51 1.83
C MET A 170 -8.15 -7.29 2.60
N TYR A 171 -8.97 -6.87 3.55
CA TYR A 171 -8.91 -5.56 4.17
C TYR A 171 -8.51 -5.65 5.64
N TYR A 172 -7.58 -4.80 6.06
CA TYR A 172 -7.01 -4.69 7.42
C TYR A 172 -7.16 -3.25 7.92
N ASP A 173 -7.36 -2.98 9.21
CA ASP A 173 -7.40 -1.61 9.74
C ASP A 173 -6.02 -0.99 9.99
N GLY A 174 -5.99 0.22 10.56
CA GLY A 174 -4.79 0.97 10.89
C GLY A 174 -3.88 0.31 11.94
N ASP A 175 -4.45 -0.55 12.79
CA ASP A 175 -3.71 -1.41 13.71
C ASP A 175 -3.29 -2.75 13.03
N LEU A 176 -3.43 -2.83 11.70
CA LEU A 176 -3.20 -4.00 10.84
C LEU A 176 -4.05 -5.23 11.19
N VAL A 177 -5.26 -5.02 11.74
CA VAL A 177 -6.20 -6.10 12.12
C VAL A 177 -7.21 -6.36 11.01
N TYR A 178 -7.46 -7.63 10.68
CA TYR A 178 -8.41 -8.04 9.64
C TYR A 178 -9.84 -7.47 9.87
N LYS A 179 -10.33 -6.69 8.90
CA LYS A 179 -11.68 -6.14 8.83
C LYS A 179 -12.64 -7.01 8.00
N ARG A 180 -12.30 -7.28 6.73
CA ARG A 180 -13.23 -7.87 5.73
C ARG A 180 -12.49 -8.50 4.55
N THR A 181 -13.19 -9.34 3.77
CA THR A 181 -12.76 -9.76 2.43
C THR A 181 -13.87 -9.47 1.43
N ILE A 182 -13.58 -8.78 0.33
CA ILE A 182 -14.52 -8.52 -0.77
C ILE A 182 -14.08 -9.33 -1.98
N GLY A 183 -14.95 -10.21 -2.48
CA GLY A 183 -14.72 -11.00 -3.68
C GLY A 183 -15.57 -10.56 -4.85
N PHE A 184 -14.95 -10.41 -6.01
CA PHE A 184 -15.54 -9.85 -7.22
C PHE A 184 -16.07 -10.96 -8.16
N SER A 185 -16.66 -10.60 -9.30
CA SER A 185 -17.35 -11.56 -10.18
C SER A 185 -16.76 -11.69 -11.59
N GLY A 186 -15.82 -10.82 -11.94
CA GLY A 186 -14.97 -10.92 -13.12
C GLY A 186 -13.49 -10.99 -12.71
N GLU A 187 -12.63 -10.90 -13.71
CA GLU A 187 -11.16 -10.84 -13.58
C GLU A 187 -10.72 -9.41 -13.20
N GLY A 188 -9.54 -9.23 -12.58
CA GLY A 188 -8.96 -7.92 -12.24
C GLY A 188 -9.92 -6.98 -11.48
N GLY A 189 -10.46 -7.43 -10.34
CA GLY A 189 -11.43 -6.66 -9.55
C GLY A 189 -12.81 -6.40 -10.20
N THR A 190 -13.05 -6.79 -11.46
CA THR A 190 -14.24 -6.30 -12.18
C THR A 190 -15.56 -6.94 -11.72
N GLY A 191 -16.65 -6.19 -11.93
CA GLY A 191 -18.02 -6.67 -11.78
C GLY A 191 -18.64 -6.38 -10.41
N ALA A 192 -19.46 -7.30 -9.90
CA ALA A 192 -20.30 -7.04 -8.72
C ALA A 192 -19.62 -7.54 -7.42
N PRO A 193 -19.10 -6.63 -6.55
CA PRO A 193 -18.45 -7.01 -5.29
C PRO A 193 -19.41 -7.71 -4.34
N ARG A 194 -18.89 -8.65 -3.55
CA ARG A 194 -19.61 -9.31 -2.46
C ARG A 194 -18.66 -9.60 -1.31
N ALA A 195 -19.09 -9.29 -0.09
CA ALA A 195 -18.42 -9.76 1.11
C ALA A 195 -18.29 -11.30 1.10
N ILE A 196 -17.10 -11.76 1.44
CA ILE A 196 -16.75 -13.14 1.73
C ILE A 196 -16.59 -13.26 3.25
N THR A 197 -17.08 -14.36 3.82
CA THR A 197 -16.83 -14.73 5.21
C THR A 197 -15.91 -15.95 5.20
N PRO A 198 -14.61 -15.81 5.50
CA PRO A 198 -13.67 -16.92 5.39
C PRO A 198 -13.99 -18.09 6.33
N ARG A 199 -13.52 -19.29 5.97
CA ARG A 199 -13.71 -20.51 6.76
C ARG A 199 -12.47 -21.39 6.71
N ALA A 200 -12.34 -22.24 7.72
CA ALA A 200 -11.27 -23.23 7.79
C ALA A 200 -11.20 -24.10 6.51
N GLY A 201 -10.07 -24.02 5.81
CA GLY A 201 -9.80 -24.73 4.55
C GLY A 201 -10.21 -24.02 3.26
N ASP A 202 -10.73 -22.78 3.33
CA ASP A 202 -10.65 -21.86 2.19
C ASP A 202 -9.20 -21.30 2.12
N THR A 203 -8.72 -20.84 0.94
CA THR A 203 -7.35 -20.33 0.74
C THR A 203 -7.32 -18.96 0.05
N PHE A 204 -6.18 -18.28 0.12
CA PHE A 204 -5.91 -17.02 -0.56
C PHE A 204 -4.52 -17.07 -1.18
N THR A 205 -4.43 -16.91 -2.50
CA THR A 205 -3.16 -16.71 -3.21
C THR A 205 -2.95 -15.22 -3.36
N ILE A 206 -1.84 -14.69 -2.87
CA ILE A 206 -1.56 -13.24 -2.91
C ILE A 206 -1.25 -12.82 -4.36
N LEU A 207 -1.61 -11.58 -4.72
CA LEU A 207 -1.18 -10.95 -5.96
C LEU A 207 -0.09 -9.92 -5.66
N GLU A 208 1.13 -10.23 -6.09
CA GLU A 208 2.30 -9.37 -5.99
C GLU A 208 2.27 -8.35 -7.13
N GLN A 209 2.64 -7.09 -6.87
CA GLN A 209 2.67 -6.04 -7.89
C GLN A 209 4.10 -5.75 -8.33
N TRP A 210 4.31 -5.68 -9.64
CA TRP A 210 5.61 -5.52 -10.27
C TRP A 210 5.57 -4.43 -11.34
N ILE A 211 6.54 -3.52 -11.33
CA ILE A 211 6.69 -2.45 -12.32
C ILE A 211 7.57 -2.97 -13.47
N GLU A 212 6.96 -3.07 -14.65
CA GLU A 212 7.58 -3.58 -15.88
C GLU A 212 7.50 -2.54 -17.02
N ALA A 213 8.34 -2.68 -18.05
CA ALA A 213 8.25 -1.85 -19.26
C ALA A 213 7.38 -2.53 -20.32
N ASP A 214 6.41 -1.79 -20.90
CA ASP A 214 5.54 -2.27 -21.97
C ASP A 214 6.23 -2.32 -23.37
N GLU A 215 5.49 -2.73 -24.42
CA GLU A 215 6.03 -2.83 -25.78
C GLU A 215 6.47 -1.48 -26.40
N ASP A 216 5.97 -0.34 -25.90
CA ASP A 216 6.34 1.01 -26.34
C ASP A 216 7.41 1.65 -25.41
N GLY A 217 7.68 1.05 -24.24
CA GLY A 217 8.68 1.48 -23.26
C GLY A 217 8.13 2.34 -22.12
N ASN A 218 6.82 2.30 -21.86
CA ASN A 218 6.19 2.94 -20.69
C ASN A 218 6.22 1.99 -19.48
N GLU A 219 6.31 2.52 -18.28
CA GLU A 219 6.20 1.74 -17.04
C GLU A 219 4.74 1.37 -16.76
N VAL A 220 4.49 0.10 -16.44
CA VAL A 220 3.16 -0.45 -16.13
C VAL A 220 3.25 -1.40 -14.93
N ILE A 221 2.21 -1.39 -14.09
CA ILE A 221 2.09 -2.32 -12.96
C ILE A 221 1.37 -3.59 -13.42
N ASN A 222 2.01 -4.75 -13.26
CA ASN A 222 1.44 -6.07 -13.51
C ASN A 222 1.27 -6.86 -12.20
N GLU A 223 0.19 -7.65 -12.11
CA GLU A 223 -0.12 -8.50 -10.96
C GLU A 223 0.27 -9.96 -11.22
N TYR A 224 1.11 -10.54 -10.35
CA TYR A 224 1.57 -11.93 -10.43
C TYR A 224 1.14 -12.76 -9.21
N LEU A 225 0.96 -14.07 -9.38
CA LEU A 225 0.57 -14.97 -8.29
C LEU A 225 1.76 -15.31 -7.39
N GLY A 226 1.74 -14.77 -6.18
CA GLY A 226 2.67 -15.11 -5.10
C GLY A 226 2.29 -16.40 -4.37
N GLU A 227 2.70 -16.51 -3.10
CA GLU A 227 2.39 -17.68 -2.28
C GLU A 227 0.91 -17.76 -1.85
N THR A 228 0.52 -18.92 -1.31
CA THR A 228 -0.88 -19.26 -0.98
C THR A 228 -1.05 -19.69 0.46
N LEU A 229 -1.82 -18.91 1.21
CA LEU A 229 -2.16 -19.14 2.61
C LEU A 229 -3.50 -19.88 2.75
N THR A 230 -3.65 -20.65 3.82
CA THR A 230 -4.87 -21.42 4.12
C THR A 230 -5.52 -20.88 5.39
N PHE A 231 -6.77 -20.41 5.30
CA PHE A 231 -7.50 -20.00 6.51
C PHE A 231 -7.64 -21.21 7.44
N GLN A 232 -7.02 -21.16 8.62
CA GLN A 232 -7.05 -22.24 9.62
C GLN A 232 -8.31 -22.21 10.49
N GLY A 233 -9.06 -21.10 10.45
CA GLY A 233 -10.24 -20.82 11.29
C GLY A 233 -10.18 -19.49 12.01
N THR A 234 -9.00 -18.87 12.05
CA THR A 234 -8.74 -17.45 12.34
C THR A 234 -8.60 -16.65 11.03
N PRO A 235 -8.55 -15.31 11.07
CA PRO A 235 -7.99 -14.50 9.98
C PRO A 235 -6.49 -14.73 9.83
N PHE A 236 -5.88 -14.13 8.81
CA PHE A 236 -4.42 -14.01 8.73
C PHE A 236 -3.95 -12.81 9.56
N GLU A 237 -2.82 -12.97 10.24
CA GLU A 237 -2.15 -11.90 10.99
C GLU A 237 -1.10 -11.23 10.09
N VAL A 238 -0.88 -9.92 10.24
CA VAL A 238 0.17 -9.19 9.52
C VAL A 238 1.45 -9.21 10.35
N ILE A 239 2.59 -9.47 9.70
CA ILE A 239 3.93 -9.43 10.30
C ILE A 239 4.80 -8.47 9.48
N ALA A 240 5.41 -7.51 10.15
CA ALA A 240 6.39 -6.60 9.56
C ALA A 240 7.81 -7.16 9.71
N TYR A 241 8.64 -6.96 8.69
CA TYR A 241 10.04 -7.38 8.63
C TYR A 241 10.93 -6.23 8.12
N GLU A 242 12.20 -6.23 8.53
CA GLU A 242 13.26 -5.42 7.93
C GLU A 242 13.35 -5.72 6.42
N GLY A 243 13.47 -4.67 5.59
CA GLY A 243 13.47 -4.80 4.14
C GLY A 243 14.67 -5.56 3.59
N TYR A 244 14.46 -6.33 2.52
CA TYR A 244 15.53 -7.12 1.88
C TYR A 244 16.66 -6.24 1.32
N PRO A 245 17.94 -6.63 1.44
CA PRO A 245 19.05 -5.91 0.79
C PRO A 245 18.88 -5.83 -0.73
N GLY A 246 19.23 -4.69 -1.32
CA GLY A 246 19.06 -4.38 -2.73
C GLY A 246 18.97 -2.89 -3.02
N ASP A 247 18.88 -2.52 -4.30
CA ASP A 247 18.60 -1.15 -4.72
C ASP A 247 17.09 -0.89 -4.75
N TYR A 248 16.63 0.14 -4.06
CA TYR A 248 15.22 0.57 -4.03
C TYR A 248 15.05 1.86 -4.83
N SER A 249 14.07 1.88 -5.72
CA SER A 249 13.47 3.10 -6.25
C SER A 249 12.44 3.59 -5.22
N LEU A 250 12.68 4.76 -4.64
CA LEU A 250 11.79 5.41 -3.69
C LEU A 250 11.11 6.58 -4.40
N SER A 251 9.78 6.52 -4.54
CA SER A 251 9.01 7.60 -5.16
C SER A 251 8.31 8.46 -4.12
N ILE A 252 8.07 9.74 -4.46
CA ILE A 252 7.07 10.57 -3.81
C ILE A 252 6.10 11.03 -4.90
N THR A 253 4.82 10.70 -4.73
CA THR A 253 3.73 11.13 -5.64
C THR A 253 2.82 12.10 -4.91
N ALA A 254 2.68 13.33 -5.40
CA ALA A 254 1.68 14.27 -4.89
C ALA A 254 0.48 14.33 -5.85
N THR A 255 -0.71 14.54 -5.28
CA THR A 255 -1.98 14.71 -6.02
C THR A 255 -2.64 16.04 -5.70
N ASP A 256 -3.54 16.52 -6.56
CA ASP A 256 -4.46 17.61 -6.25
C ASP A 256 -5.90 17.10 -6.02
N LEU A 257 -6.77 17.94 -5.46
CA LEU A 257 -8.20 17.62 -5.26
C LEU A 257 -9.02 17.49 -6.56
N ASN A 258 -8.40 17.59 -7.74
CA ASN A 258 -9.01 17.34 -9.05
C ASN A 258 -8.62 15.98 -9.65
N GLY A 259 -7.69 15.25 -9.02
CA GLY A 259 -7.16 13.98 -9.53
C GLY A 259 -6.01 14.13 -10.54
N ASN A 260 -5.29 15.25 -10.51
CA ASN A 260 -3.99 15.38 -11.19
C ASN A 260 -2.88 14.86 -10.26
N GLU A 261 -1.87 14.20 -10.80
CA GLU A 261 -0.74 13.64 -10.05
C GLU A 261 0.62 14.05 -10.66
N VAL A 262 1.67 14.04 -9.84
CA VAL A 262 3.08 14.16 -10.27
C VAL A 262 3.99 13.42 -9.29
N THR A 263 4.94 12.66 -9.85
CA THR A 263 5.87 11.80 -9.12
C THR A 263 7.32 12.19 -9.41
N GLU A 264 8.15 12.19 -8.37
CA GLU A 264 9.61 12.23 -8.47
C GLU A 264 10.21 11.01 -7.75
N TYR A 265 11.45 10.66 -8.09
CA TYR A 265 12.09 9.41 -7.66
C TYR A 265 13.52 9.63 -7.13
N ALA A 266 13.90 8.83 -6.14
CA ALA A 266 15.27 8.67 -5.65
C ALA A 266 15.67 7.19 -5.67
N VAL A 267 16.97 6.91 -5.52
CA VAL A 267 17.50 5.54 -5.37
C VAL A 267 18.30 5.44 -4.08
N VAL A 268 18.05 4.39 -3.30
CA VAL A 268 18.77 4.08 -2.05
C VAL A 268 19.10 2.58 -2.02
N THR A 269 20.35 2.23 -1.71
CA THR A 269 20.78 0.83 -1.53
C THR A 269 20.63 0.40 -0.07
N VAL A 270 19.88 -0.67 0.19
CA VAL A 270 19.83 -1.36 1.48
C VAL A 270 20.92 -2.45 1.52
N THR A 271 21.77 -2.45 2.55
CA THR A 271 22.97 -3.33 2.61
C THR A 271 22.78 -4.61 3.45
N GLU A 272 23.62 -5.63 3.17
CA GLU A 272 23.86 -6.81 4.04
C GLU A 272 24.49 -6.47 5.41
#